data_AF-A0A1S3XYY3-F1
#
_entry.id   AF-A0A1S3XYY3-F1
#
_cell.length_a   1.000
_cell.length_b   1.000
_cell.length_c   1.000
_cell.angle_alpha   90.00
_cell.angle_beta   90.00
_cell.angle_gamma   90.00
#
_symmetry.space_group_name_H-M   'P 1'
#
loop_
_entity.id
_entity.type
_entity.pdbx_description
1 polymer ?
#
loop_
_entity_poly.entity_id
_entity_poly.type
_entity_poly.pdbx_seq_one_letter_code
_entity_poly.pdbx_strand_id
1 'polypeptide(L)'
;MNISHINVSPFNPLTSILNQNKLERPNYVDWKRNFDIVLTAEDKFVITKEFPEKHDKNATDDQVKAYDKCVKADEMARCYSLASMANILQHQQQTMGSTYDMLESHK
;
A
#
# COMPACT_ATOMS: atom_id res chain seq x y z
N MET A 1 41.92 -16.57 6.99
CA MET A 1 40.47 -16.82 6.91
C MET A 1 39.81 -15.48 6.65
N ASN A 2 39.35 -15.21 5.42
CA ASN A 2 38.71 -13.93 5.07
C ASN A 2 37.29 -13.95 5.61
N ILE A 3 36.98 -13.04 6.54
CA ILE A 3 35.61 -12.78 6.97
C ILE A 3 35.00 -11.93 5.85
N SER A 4 34.24 -12.57 4.96
CA SER A 4 33.35 -11.84 4.06
C SER A 4 32.38 -11.04 4.92
N HIS A 5 32.37 -9.72 4.73
CA HIS A 5 31.36 -8.85 5.31
C HIS A 5 29.99 -9.33 4.83
N ILE A 6 29.23 -9.97 5.72
CA ILE A 6 27.82 -10.26 5.47
C ILE A 6 27.14 -8.90 5.42
N ASN A 7 26.78 -8.44 4.22
CA ASN A 7 25.94 -7.26 4.04
C ASN A 7 24.52 -7.63 4.50
N VAL A 8 24.27 -7.50 5.81
CA VAL A 8 22.92 -7.67 6.36
C VAL A 8 22.15 -6.44 5.91
N SER A 9 21.24 -6.62 4.93
CA SER A 9 20.30 -5.54 4.59
C SER A 9 19.58 -5.11 5.88
N PRO A 10 19.43 -3.80 6.14
CA PRO A 10 18.78 -3.33 7.34
C PRO A 10 17.38 -3.94 7.42
N PHE A 11 17.09 -4.60 8.54
CA PHE A 11 15.79 -5.19 8.79
C PHE A 11 14.73 -4.09 8.78
N ASN A 12 13.81 -4.15 7.82
CA ASN A 12 12.64 -3.29 7.80
C ASN A 12 11.45 -4.10 8.35
N PRO A 13 10.99 -3.81 9.58
CA PRO A 13 9.91 -4.55 10.23
C PRO A 13 8.60 -4.52 9.44
N LEU A 14 8.33 -3.43 8.72
CA LEU A 14 7.11 -3.27 7.92
C LEU A 14 7.10 -4.20 6.72
N THR A 15 8.24 -4.38 6.05
CA THR A 15 8.35 -5.36 4.96
C THR A 15 8.24 -6.80 5.47
N SER A 16 8.67 -7.07 6.70
CA SER A 16 8.49 -8.38 7.33
C SER A 16 7.01 -8.70 7.56
N ILE A 17 6.23 -7.73 8.06
CA ILE A 17 4.78 -7.85 8.28
C ILE A 17 4.06 -8.21 6.97
N LEU A 18 4.38 -7.49 5.88
CA LEU A 18 3.79 -7.72 4.56
C LEU A 18 4.16 -9.09 3.95
N ASN A 19 5.39 -9.55 4.18
CA ASN A 19 5.88 -10.81 3.60
C ASN A 19 5.40 -12.06 4.33
N GLN A 20 5.22 -11.99 5.65
CA GLN A 20 4.82 -13.14 6.47
C GLN A 20 3.33 -13.44 6.39
N ASN A 21 2.50 -12.44 6.13
CA ASN A 21 1.05 -12.57 6.08
C ASN A 21 0.53 -12.16 4.71
N LYS A 22 1.04 -12.78 3.64
CA LYS A 22 0.56 -12.44 2.30
C LYS A 22 -0.95 -12.70 2.19
N LEU A 23 -1.64 -11.86 1.44
CA LEU A 23 -3.04 -12.05 1.14
C LEU A 23 -3.20 -13.35 0.37
N GLU A 24 -3.97 -14.24 0.98
CA GLU A 24 -4.56 -15.42 0.40
C GLU A 24 -6.08 -15.25 0.54
N ARG A 25 -6.87 -15.80 -0.39
CA ARG A 25 -8.33 -15.63 -0.36
C ARG A 25 -8.96 -15.85 1.03
N PRO A 26 -8.55 -16.84 1.84
CA PRO A 26 -9.18 -17.09 3.14
C PRO A 26 -8.79 -16.11 4.26
N ASN A 27 -7.66 -15.39 4.15
CA ASN A 27 -7.07 -14.63 5.27
C ASN A 27 -7.26 -13.11 5.17
N TYR A 28 -8.21 -12.64 4.34
CA TYR A 28 -8.41 -11.21 4.06
C TYR A 28 -8.48 -10.34 5.32
N VAL A 29 -9.22 -10.76 6.35
CA VAL A 29 -9.38 -9.99 7.59
C VAL A 29 -8.04 -9.78 8.31
N ASP A 30 -7.23 -10.84 8.44
CA ASP A 30 -5.93 -10.76 9.10
C ASP A 30 -4.91 -9.99 8.25
N TRP A 31 -4.90 -10.23 6.92
CA TRP A 31 -4.07 -9.48 5.98
C TRP A 31 -4.39 -8.00 6.04
N LYS A 32 -5.68 -7.62 6.00
CA LYS A 32 -6.12 -6.23 6.02
C LYS A 32 -5.68 -5.54 7.31
N ARG A 33 -5.80 -6.19 8.47
CA ARG A 33 -5.32 -5.64 9.75
C ARG A 33 -3.82 -5.35 9.71
N ASN A 34 -3.02 -6.26 9.17
CA ASN A 34 -1.57 -6.07 9.04
C ASN A 34 -1.21 -4.97 8.04
N PHE A 35 -1.96 -4.89 6.94
CA PHE A 35 -1.82 -3.84 5.94
C PHE A 35 -2.14 -2.46 6.52
N ASP A 36 -3.24 -2.33 7.27
CA ASP A 36 -3.61 -1.08 7.96
C ASP A 36 -2.52 -0.62 8.96
N ILE A 37 -1.87 -1.55 9.67
CA ILE A 37 -0.73 -1.25 10.57
C ILE A 37 0.45 -0.65 9.81
N VAL A 38 0.81 -1.23 8.65
CA VAL A 38 1.93 -0.73 7.84
C VAL A 38 1.65 0.67 7.31
N LEU A 39 0.44 0.90 6.80
CA LEU A 39 0.05 2.23 6.32
C LEU A 39 0.01 3.27 7.43
N THR A 40 -0.44 2.87 8.62
CA THR A 40 -0.43 3.71 9.82
C THR A 40 1.00 4.14 10.17
N ALA A 41 1.94 3.19 10.16
CA ALA A 41 3.34 3.46 10.47
C ALA A 41 4.03 4.39 9.44
N GLU A 42 3.59 4.34 8.18
CA GLU A 42 4.13 5.14 7.07
C GLU A 42 3.38 6.49 6.88
N ASP A 43 2.43 6.83 7.76
CA ASP A 43 1.55 8.01 7.64
C ASP A 43 0.81 8.08 6.29
N LYS A 44 0.30 6.92 5.83
CA LYS A 44 -0.40 6.73 4.54
C LYS A 44 -1.90 6.53 4.67
N PHE A 45 -2.55 7.15 5.66
CA PHE A 45 -3.97 7.01 6.01
C PHE A 45 -5.02 7.42 4.95
N VAL A 46 -4.61 7.74 3.71
CA VAL A 46 -5.49 8.28 2.68
C VAL A 46 -6.39 7.21 2.03
N ILE A 47 -6.41 5.96 2.51
CA ILE A 47 -7.41 4.96 2.07
C ILE A 47 -8.77 5.20 2.75
N THR A 48 -9.23 6.44 2.75
CA THR A 48 -10.62 6.78 2.99
C THR A 48 -11.30 7.00 1.65
N LYS A 49 -12.57 6.62 1.56
CA LYS A 49 -13.43 6.62 0.37
C LYS A 49 -13.47 7.95 -0.40
N GLU A 50 -13.05 9.05 0.24
CA GLU A 50 -13.02 10.39 -0.32
C GLU A 50 -11.60 10.71 -0.81
N PHE A 51 -11.28 10.22 -2.00
CA PHE A 51 -10.21 10.81 -2.80
C PHE A 51 -10.64 12.24 -3.15
N PRO A 52 -9.79 13.27 -2.98
CA PRO A 52 -10.17 14.63 -3.32
C PRO A 52 -10.56 14.70 -4.81
N GLU A 53 -11.67 15.37 -5.13
CA GLU A 53 -12.03 15.57 -6.54
C GLU A 53 -10.87 16.24 -7.28
N LYS A 54 -10.64 15.77 -8.51
CA LYS A 54 -9.61 16.31 -9.38
C LYS A 54 -9.87 17.81 -9.55
N HIS A 55 -8.85 18.63 -9.28
CA HIS A 55 -8.97 20.08 -9.21
C HIS A 55 -9.73 20.69 -10.39
N ASP A 56 -10.66 21.60 -10.07
CA ASP A 56 -11.10 22.62 -11.01
C ASP A 56 -9.97 23.64 -11.24
N LYS A 57 -10.03 24.40 -12.34
CA LYS A 57 -9.06 25.42 -12.74
C LYS A 57 -8.83 26.51 -11.68
N ASN A 58 -9.72 26.60 -10.68
CA ASN A 58 -9.70 27.57 -9.60
C ASN A 58 -9.12 27.03 -8.28
N ALA A 59 -8.54 25.82 -8.27
CA ALA A 59 -8.00 25.24 -7.05
C ALA A 59 -6.86 26.07 -6.46
N THR A 60 -6.82 26.17 -5.13
CA THR A 60 -5.72 26.81 -4.41
C THR A 60 -4.47 25.92 -4.43
N ASP A 61 -3.30 26.52 -4.22
CA ASP A 61 -2.03 25.78 -4.12
C ASP A 61 -2.09 24.70 -3.02
N ASP A 62 -2.72 25.02 -1.88
CA ASP A 62 -2.93 24.07 -0.78
C ASP A 62 -3.81 22.87 -1.20
N GLN A 63 -4.83 23.09 -2.02
CA GLN A 63 -5.67 22.01 -2.55
C GLN A 63 -4.86 21.11 -3.48
N VAL A 64 -4.10 21.70 -4.41
CA VAL A 64 -3.23 20.96 -5.34
C VAL A 64 -2.22 20.10 -4.58
N LYS A 65 -1.57 20.68 -3.58
CA LYS A 65 -0.62 19.98 -2.72
C LYS A 65 -1.26 18.85 -1.91
N ALA A 66 -2.49 19.04 -1.43
CA ALA A 66 -3.23 18.00 -0.72
C ALA A 66 -3.57 16.82 -1.64
N TYR A 67 -4.03 17.07 -2.87
CA TYR A 67 -4.30 16.02 -3.85
C TYR A 67 -3.04 15.27 -4.26
N ASP A 68 -1.94 15.96 -4.55
CA ASP A 68 -0.68 15.32 -4.89
C ASP A 68 -0.16 14.43 -3.75
N LYS A 69 -0.34 14.87 -2.50
CA LYS A 69 -0.04 14.05 -1.32
C LYS A 69 -0.95 12.81 -1.28
N CYS A 70 -2.22 12.96 -1.61
CA CYS A 70 -3.18 11.84 -1.66
C CYS A 70 -2.85 10.83 -2.77
N VAL A 71 -2.55 11.29 -3.98
CA VAL A 71 -2.10 10.45 -5.11
C VAL A 71 -0.88 9.63 -4.71
N LYS A 72 0.14 10.28 -4.15
CA LYS A 72 1.37 9.58 -3.71
C LYS A 72 1.08 8.57 -2.61
N ALA A 73 0.17 8.88 -1.69
CA ALA A 73 -0.21 7.94 -0.63
C ALA A 73 -0.95 6.72 -1.20
N ASP A 74 -1.88 6.91 -2.14
CA ASP A 74 -2.58 5.80 -2.81
C ASP A 74 -1.63 4.96 -3.66
N GLU A 75 -0.73 5.57 -4.43
CA GLU A 75 0.29 4.84 -5.21
C GLU A 75 1.15 3.95 -4.32
N MET A 76 1.58 4.46 -3.16
CA MET A 76 2.35 3.69 -2.17
C MET A 76 1.52 2.58 -1.54
N ALA A 77 0.26 2.86 -1.17
CA ALA A 77 -0.65 1.86 -0.64
C ALA A 77 -0.92 0.72 -1.64
N ARG A 78 -1.04 1.05 -2.93
CA ARG A 78 -1.18 0.08 -4.01
C ARG A 78 0.07 -0.78 -4.15
N CYS A 79 1.26 -0.18 -4.07
CA CYS A 79 2.53 -0.91 -4.06
C CYS A 79 2.63 -1.90 -2.90
N TYR A 80 2.31 -1.45 -1.67
CA TYR A 80 2.30 -2.33 -0.50
C TYR A 80 1.23 -3.43 -0.60
N SER A 81 0.06 -3.11 -1.15
CA SER A 81 -1.01 -4.10 -1.38
C SER A 81 -0.52 -5.20 -2.31
N LEU A 82 -0.04 -4.83 -3.49
CA LEU A 82 0.46 -5.78 -4.49
C LEU A 82 1.64 -6.59 -3.96
N ALA A 83 2.58 -5.96 -3.25
CA ALA A 83 3.75 -6.65 -2.69
C ALA A 83 3.37 -7.67 -1.60
N SER A 84 2.28 -7.41 -0.87
CA SER A 84 1.78 -8.27 0.18
C SER A 84 0.72 -9.26 -0.30
N MET A 85 0.53 -9.44 -1.61
CA MET A 85 -0.38 -10.46 -2.16
C MET A 85 0.36 -11.73 -2.58
N ALA A 86 -0.31 -12.87 -2.53
CA ALA A 86 0.17 -14.07 -3.22
C ALA A 86 0.24 -13.80 -4.74
N ASN A 87 1.24 -14.37 -5.42
CA ASN A 87 1.53 -14.07 -6.83
C ASN A 87 0.31 -14.21 -7.76
N ILE A 88 -0.55 -15.20 -7.53
CA ILE A 88 -1.76 -15.43 -8.33
C ILE A 88 -2.74 -14.26 -8.18
N LEU A 89 -2.95 -13.76 -6.95
CA LEU A 89 -3.84 -12.62 -6.69
C LEU A 89 -3.22 -11.31 -7.16
N GLN A 90 -1.91 -11.15 -6.98
CA GLN A 90 -1.16 -10.00 -7.48
C GLN A 90 -1.36 -9.84 -9.00
N HIS A 91 -1.19 -10.92 -9.78
CA HIS A 91 -1.38 -10.87 -11.24
C HIS A 91 -2.82 -10.52 -11.64
N GLN A 92 -3.82 -10.93 -10.85
CA GLN A 92 -5.23 -10.63 -11.12
C GLN A 92 -5.56 -9.16 -10.88
N GLN A 93 -4.84 -8.49 -9.97
CA GLN A 93 -5.19 -7.15 -9.49
C GLN A 93 -4.20 -6.06 -9.88
N GLN A 94 -3.07 -6.39 -10.53
CA GLN A 94 -2.06 -5.42 -10.92
C GLN A 94 -2.58 -4.30 -11.85
N THR A 95 -3.70 -4.54 -12.55
CA THR A 95 -4.34 -3.60 -13.48
C THR A 95 -5.41 -2.72 -12.83
N MET A 96 -5.72 -2.91 -11.55
CA MET A 96 -6.70 -2.10 -10.83
C MET A 96 -6.16 -0.69 -10.57
N GLY A 97 -7.02 0.31 -10.76
CA GLY A 97 -6.64 1.72 -10.78
C GLY A 97 -6.41 2.36 -9.41
N SER A 98 -6.96 1.79 -8.34
CA SER A 98 -6.84 2.31 -6.98
C SER A 98 -6.68 1.20 -5.95
N THR A 99 -6.12 1.52 -4.79
CA THR A 99 -6.06 0.58 -3.66
C THR A 99 -7.46 0.21 -3.16
N TYR A 100 -8.40 1.15 -3.23
CA TYR A 100 -9.79 0.94 -2.84
C TYR A 100 -10.44 -0.18 -3.66
N ASP A 101 -10.32 -0.14 -4.99
CA ASP A 101 -10.91 -1.17 -5.87
C ASP A 101 -10.34 -2.56 -5.58
N MET A 102 -9.04 -2.63 -5.27
CA MET A 102 -8.39 -3.87 -4.87
C MET A 102 -9.00 -4.44 -3.59
N LEU A 103 -9.20 -3.60 -2.57
CA LEU A 103 -9.77 -4.00 -1.29
C LEU A 103 -11.23 -4.42 -1.38
N GLU A 104 -12.03 -3.75 -2.22
CA GLU A 104 -13.45 -4.09 -2.44
C GLU A 104 -13.62 -5.45 -3.11
N SER A 105 -12.72 -5.84 -4.02
CA SER A 105 -12.83 -7.14 -4.71
C SER A 105 -12.62 -8.38 -3.83
N HIS A 106 -12.23 -8.19 -2.57
CA HIS A 106 -12.00 -9.25 -1.57
C HIS A 106 -13.00 -9.21 -0.40
N LYS A 107 -14.00 -8.32 -0.45
CA LYS A 107 -15.12 -8.28 0.49
C LYS A 107 -16.24 -9.22 0.04
#